data_AF-A0A9E2P2N8-F1
#
_entry.id   AF-A0A9E2P2N8-F1
#
_cell.length_a   1.000
_cell.length_b   1.000
_cell.length_c   1.000
_cell.angle_alpha   90.00
_cell.angle_beta   90.00
_cell.angle_gamma   90.00
#
_symmetry.space_group_name_H-M   'P 1'
#
loop_
_entity.id
_entity.type
_entity.pdbx_description
1 polymer ?
#
loop_
_entity_poly.entity_id
_entity_poly.type
_entity_poly.pdbx_seq_one_letter_code
_entity_poly.pdbx_strand_id
1 'polypeptide(L)'
;KSILALSEKATADTPVLKMTDNPMGLTSFLYEIFRKETVESEFWMGMPYARPVLDLIGYQPAQEIFDVTLDSLVLHADKHVDFMGKAKNLYDEDITVVPFRFEYSAWDRMKKQAAQGDKFQVEEGGTQVEYTLADAIASGTSLNPEAYLFASTIDSDVWENDPSDWVAPSASFDEQAGTLTFTFPWDHTNSSGYTQIQVVYTLKTSK
;
A
#
# COMPACT_ATOMS: atom_id res chain seq x y z
N LYS A 1 16.85 -2.91 3.07
CA LYS A 1 17.00 -4.32 3.51
C LYS A 1 15.72 -4.67 4.23
N SER A 2 15.15 -5.84 3.99
CA SER A 2 13.94 -6.28 4.70
C SER A 2 14.30 -7.06 5.95
N ILE A 3 13.45 -6.99 6.98
CA ILE A 3 13.56 -7.83 8.17
C ILE A 3 12.50 -8.91 8.10
N LEU A 4 12.92 -10.18 7.96
CA LEU A 4 12.06 -11.35 7.99
C LEU A 4 12.07 -11.96 9.40
N ALA A 5 10.88 -12.30 9.91
CA ALA A 5 10.68 -12.90 11.21
C ALA A 5 9.58 -13.97 11.15
N LEU A 6 9.48 -14.78 12.20
CA LEU A 6 8.34 -15.68 12.38
C LEU A 6 7.11 -14.86 12.78
N SER A 7 5.97 -15.14 12.14
CA SER A 7 4.68 -14.56 12.50
C SER A 7 4.16 -15.14 13.80
N GLU A 8 3.34 -14.37 14.52
CA GLU A 8 2.60 -14.86 15.68
C GLU A 8 1.54 -15.90 15.30
N LYS A 9 1.21 -15.99 14.00
CA LYS A 9 0.31 -16.99 13.43
C LYS A 9 1.00 -18.33 13.17
N ALA A 10 2.33 -18.41 13.31
CA ALA A 10 3.05 -19.63 13.05
C ALA A 10 2.77 -20.69 14.11
N THR A 11 2.70 -21.94 13.67
CA THR A 11 2.60 -23.11 14.54
C THR A 11 3.80 -24.02 14.28
N ALA A 12 3.94 -25.09 15.07
CA ALA A 12 4.98 -26.09 14.85
C ALA A 12 4.86 -26.76 13.46
N ASP A 13 3.63 -26.88 12.93
CA ASP A 13 3.33 -27.57 11.68
C ASP A 13 3.14 -26.61 10.50
N THR A 14 2.94 -25.32 10.76
CA THR A 14 2.66 -24.30 9.75
C THR A 14 3.59 -23.11 9.96
N PRO A 15 4.76 -23.09 9.30
CA PRO A 15 5.65 -21.94 9.33
C PRO A 15 4.97 -20.76 8.62
N VAL A 16 4.76 -19.68 9.36
CA VAL A 16 4.23 -18.42 8.82
C VAL A 16 5.27 -17.34 9.04
N LEU A 17 5.71 -16.69 7.97
CA LEU A 17 6.67 -15.60 8.02
C LEU A 17 5.96 -14.24 8.00
N LYS A 18 6.64 -13.23 8.54
CA LYS A 18 6.29 -11.82 8.40
C LYS A 18 7.52 -11.00 8.06
N MET A 19 7.31 -9.90 7.36
CA MET A 19 8.28 -8.86 7.08
C MET A 19 7.89 -7.61 7.88
N THR A 20 8.68 -7.28 8.91
CA THR A 20 8.37 -6.19 9.85
C THR A 20 9.00 -4.86 9.44
N ASP A 21 9.88 -4.87 8.45
CA ASP A 21 10.51 -3.69 7.89
C ASP A 21 10.81 -3.93 6.41
N ASN A 22 10.54 -2.91 5.61
CA ASN A 22 10.81 -2.84 4.18
C ASN A 22 10.45 -4.12 3.41
N PRO A 23 9.20 -4.61 3.50
CA PRO A 23 8.78 -5.85 2.87
C PRO A 23 9.03 -5.79 1.37
N MET A 24 9.63 -6.85 0.84
CA MET A 24 9.99 -6.98 -0.58
C MET A 24 10.96 -5.90 -1.10
N GLY A 25 11.54 -5.06 -0.23
CA GLY A 25 12.35 -3.92 -0.64
C GLY A 25 11.53 -2.75 -1.20
N LEU A 26 10.20 -2.78 -1.03
CA LEU A 26 9.27 -1.91 -1.75
C LEU A 26 8.83 -0.67 -0.98
N THR A 27 9.18 -0.48 0.30
CA THR A 27 8.65 0.64 1.09
C THR A 27 8.87 2.01 0.43
N SER A 28 10.10 2.30 -0.01
CA SER A 28 10.41 3.59 -0.65
C SER A 28 9.74 3.74 -2.01
N PHE A 29 9.62 2.64 -2.77
CA PHE A 29 8.91 2.62 -4.06
C PHE A 29 7.42 2.91 -3.86
N LEU A 30 6.77 2.19 -2.94
CA LEU A 30 5.36 2.38 -2.60
C LEU A 30 5.10 3.80 -2.10
N TYR A 31 5.98 4.36 -1.28
CA TYR A 31 5.84 5.74 -0.82
C TYR A 31 6.00 6.75 -1.96
N GLU A 32 6.95 6.52 -2.88
CA GLU A 32 7.13 7.37 -4.05
C GLU A 32 5.86 7.39 -4.91
N ILE A 33 5.29 6.22 -5.22
CA ILE A 33 4.05 6.17 -6.02
C ILE A 33 2.89 6.79 -5.25
N PHE A 34 2.73 6.49 -3.97
CA PHE A 34 1.66 7.08 -3.15
C PHE A 34 1.70 8.62 -3.15
N ARG A 35 2.88 9.23 -3.08
CA ARG A 35 3.00 10.70 -3.17
C ARG A 35 2.58 11.22 -4.54
N LYS A 36 2.97 10.54 -5.62
CA LYS A 36 2.56 10.89 -7.00
C LYS A 36 1.07 10.74 -7.24
N GLU A 37 0.40 9.86 -6.50
CA GLU A 37 -1.07 9.70 -6.52
C GLU A 37 -1.79 10.76 -5.65
N THR A 38 -1.07 11.44 -4.76
CA THR A 38 -1.65 12.34 -3.76
C THR A 38 -1.01 13.72 -3.78
N VAL A 39 -0.17 14.03 -2.80
CA VAL A 39 0.39 15.37 -2.52
C VAL A 39 1.30 15.92 -3.61
N GLU A 40 1.76 15.09 -4.55
CA GLU A 40 2.52 15.48 -5.74
C GLU A 40 1.66 15.42 -7.03
N SER A 41 0.41 14.97 -6.95
CA SER A 41 -0.54 14.93 -8.06
C SER A 41 -1.21 16.28 -8.27
N GLU A 42 -1.18 16.79 -9.50
CA GLU A 42 -1.94 17.99 -9.87
C GLU A 42 -3.45 17.79 -9.72
N PHE A 43 -3.94 16.58 -10.02
CA PHE A 43 -5.36 16.25 -9.90
C PHE A 43 -5.81 16.25 -8.43
N TRP A 44 -5.08 15.56 -7.56
CA TRP A 44 -5.40 15.51 -6.13
C TRP A 44 -5.28 16.90 -5.50
N MET A 45 -4.19 17.62 -5.79
CA MET A 45 -3.98 19.00 -5.30
C MET A 45 -4.98 20.01 -5.87
N GLY A 46 -5.60 19.71 -7.00
CA GLY A 46 -6.69 20.50 -7.59
C GLY A 46 -8.05 20.30 -6.91
N MET A 47 -8.20 19.31 -6.03
CA MET A 47 -9.45 19.12 -5.28
C MET A 47 -9.68 20.28 -4.29
N PRO A 48 -10.94 20.74 -4.09
CA PRO A 48 -11.23 21.90 -3.23
C PRO A 48 -10.70 21.77 -1.80
N TYR A 49 -10.65 20.54 -1.27
CA TYR A 49 -10.26 20.30 0.13
C TYR A 49 -8.78 20.00 0.30
N ALA A 50 -8.03 19.68 -0.76
CA ALA A 50 -6.66 19.20 -0.67
C ALA A 50 -5.75 20.16 0.11
N ARG A 51 -5.65 21.42 -0.35
CA ARG A 51 -4.78 22.40 0.30
C ARG A 51 -5.24 22.76 1.73
N PRO A 52 -6.51 23.11 1.98
CA PRO A 52 -7.00 23.38 3.34
C PRO A 52 -6.76 22.23 4.31
N VAL A 53 -6.95 20.98 3.88
CA VAL A 53 -6.69 19.80 4.70
C VAL A 53 -5.21 19.66 5.02
N LEU A 54 -4.31 19.78 4.05
CA LEU A 54 -2.87 19.69 4.29
C LEU A 54 -2.39 20.77 5.27
N ASP A 55 -2.92 21.99 5.15
CA ASP A 55 -2.61 23.08 6.07
C ASP A 55 -3.15 22.80 7.49
N LEU A 56 -4.38 22.27 7.61
CA LEU A 56 -5.00 21.91 8.90
C LEU A 56 -4.24 20.78 9.63
N ILE A 57 -3.85 19.72 8.93
CA ILE A 57 -3.13 18.58 9.52
C ILE A 57 -1.64 18.88 9.78
N GLY A 58 -1.19 20.09 9.43
CA GLY A 58 0.20 20.51 9.52
C GLY A 58 1.13 19.64 8.69
N TYR A 59 0.71 19.26 7.48
CA TYR A 59 1.47 18.36 6.61
C TYR A 59 2.84 18.94 6.28
N GLN A 60 3.89 18.15 6.50
CA GLN A 60 5.27 18.53 6.20
C GLN A 60 6.00 17.33 5.60
N PRO A 61 6.26 17.28 4.28
CA PRO A 61 6.81 16.10 3.61
C PRO A 61 8.07 15.53 4.26
N ALA A 62 8.96 16.40 4.74
CA ALA A 62 10.23 16.03 5.36
C ALA A 62 10.10 15.44 6.78
N GLN A 63 8.92 15.54 7.40
CA GLN A 63 8.64 15.05 8.75
C GLN A 63 7.78 13.78 8.74
N GLU A 64 7.28 13.37 7.58
CA GLU A 64 6.40 12.22 7.51
C GLU A 64 7.16 10.89 7.56
N ILE A 65 6.58 9.95 8.30
CA ILE A 65 7.01 8.56 8.40
C ILE A 65 6.03 7.73 7.56
N PHE A 66 6.58 6.88 6.69
CA PHE A 66 5.83 5.92 5.88
C PHE A 66 6.50 4.55 6.03
N ASP A 67 5.86 3.67 6.77
CA ASP A 67 6.33 2.33 7.05
C ASP A 67 5.38 1.29 6.44
N VAL A 68 5.94 0.15 6.05
CA VAL A 68 5.18 -0.94 5.45
C VAL A 68 5.56 -2.23 6.14
N THR A 69 4.56 -3.06 6.44
CA THR A 69 4.75 -4.42 6.92
C THR A 69 3.97 -5.40 6.06
N LEU A 70 4.36 -6.67 6.11
CA LEU A 70 3.67 -7.77 5.44
C LEU A 70 3.68 -8.99 6.37
N ASP A 71 2.56 -9.69 6.48
CA ASP A 71 2.42 -10.86 7.36
C ASP A 71 1.60 -11.93 6.63
N SER A 72 1.50 -13.12 7.22
CA SER A 72 0.75 -14.26 6.69
C SER A 72 1.40 -14.88 5.45
N LEU A 73 2.74 -14.90 5.40
CA LEU A 73 3.50 -15.60 4.37
C LEU A 73 3.61 -17.07 4.75
N VAL A 74 2.72 -17.93 4.25
CA VAL A 74 2.65 -19.34 4.65
C VAL A 74 3.59 -20.17 3.81
N LEU A 75 4.62 -20.77 4.42
CA LEU A 75 5.56 -21.64 3.72
C LEU A 75 5.07 -23.10 3.78
N HIS A 76 4.84 -23.67 2.62
CA HIS A 76 4.36 -25.06 2.48
C HIS A 76 5.51 -26.06 2.34
N ALA A 77 5.19 -27.35 2.58
CA ALA A 77 6.17 -28.43 2.50
C ALA A 77 6.74 -28.62 1.09
N ASP A 78 5.95 -28.34 0.05
CA ASP A 78 6.33 -28.35 -1.37
C ASP A 78 7.08 -27.08 -1.80
N LYS A 79 7.44 -26.22 -0.85
CA LYS A 79 8.16 -24.96 -1.03
C LYS A 79 7.39 -23.84 -1.72
N HIS A 80 6.09 -24.01 -1.94
CA HIS A 80 5.20 -22.90 -2.28
C HIS A 80 5.08 -21.93 -1.09
N VAL A 81 4.86 -20.66 -1.38
CA VAL A 81 4.55 -19.65 -0.36
C VAL A 81 3.23 -18.98 -0.69
N ASP A 82 2.24 -19.08 0.20
CA ASP A 82 1.04 -18.25 0.08
C ASP A 82 1.37 -16.84 0.59
N PHE A 83 1.09 -15.82 -0.21
CA PHE A 83 1.42 -14.43 0.12
C PHE A 83 0.32 -13.43 -0.28
N MET A 84 -0.76 -13.90 -0.89
CA MET A 84 -1.89 -13.07 -1.26
C MET A 84 -2.91 -13.01 -0.13
N GLY A 85 -3.63 -11.90 -0.05
CA GLY A 85 -4.70 -11.66 0.90
C GLY A 85 -5.81 -10.82 0.28
N LYS A 86 -6.75 -10.38 1.12
CA LYS A 86 -7.85 -9.51 0.72
C LYS A 86 -7.62 -8.10 1.26
N ALA A 87 -7.97 -7.11 0.44
CA ALA A 87 -8.04 -5.71 0.82
C ALA A 87 -9.23 -5.05 0.12
N LYS A 88 -9.51 -3.81 0.49
CA LYS A 88 -10.49 -2.98 -0.22
C LYS A 88 -9.78 -1.96 -1.11
N ASN A 89 -10.27 -1.77 -2.33
CA ASN A 89 -9.80 -0.69 -3.20
C ASN A 89 -10.48 0.65 -2.84
N LEU A 90 -10.17 1.69 -3.63
CA LEU A 90 -10.79 3.02 -3.48
C LEU A 90 -12.32 3.02 -3.54
N TYR A 91 -12.91 2.04 -4.22
CA TYR A 91 -14.36 1.90 -4.42
C TYR A 91 -15.02 0.99 -3.38
N ASP A 92 -14.31 0.64 -2.30
CA ASP A 92 -14.76 -0.27 -1.22
C ASP A 92 -14.98 -1.74 -1.68
N GLU A 93 -14.47 -2.10 -2.86
CA GLU A 93 -14.60 -3.44 -3.44
C GLU A 93 -13.53 -4.39 -2.89
N ASP A 94 -13.91 -5.64 -2.61
CA ASP A 94 -12.98 -6.66 -2.13
C ASP A 94 -12.12 -7.19 -3.27
N ILE A 95 -10.80 -7.01 -3.16
CA ILE A 95 -9.80 -7.43 -4.17
C ILE A 95 -8.75 -8.35 -3.56
N THR A 96 -8.16 -9.23 -4.38
CA THR A 96 -6.98 -10.02 -4.00
C THR A 96 -5.72 -9.18 -4.24
N VAL A 97 -4.88 -9.04 -3.23
CA VAL A 97 -3.64 -8.24 -3.30
C VAL A 97 -2.50 -8.94 -2.57
N VAL A 98 -1.28 -8.40 -2.69
CA VAL A 98 -0.26 -8.59 -1.65
C VAL A 98 -0.63 -7.67 -0.47
N PRO A 99 -1.03 -8.21 0.70
CA PRO A 99 -1.68 -7.43 1.75
C PRO A 99 -0.68 -6.65 2.60
N PHE A 100 0.04 -5.72 1.96
CA PHE A 100 0.86 -4.73 2.63
C PHE A 100 0.00 -3.93 3.62
N ARG A 101 0.55 -3.71 4.82
CA ARG A 101 -0.03 -2.82 5.81
C ARG A 101 0.80 -1.56 5.89
N PHE A 102 0.14 -0.42 5.83
CA PHE A 102 0.79 0.87 5.78
C PHE A 102 0.58 1.62 7.10
N GLU A 103 1.67 2.15 7.63
CA GLU A 103 1.64 3.15 8.70
C GLU A 103 2.12 4.47 8.10
N TYR A 104 1.28 5.50 8.13
CA TYR A 104 1.60 6.79 7.54
C TYR A 104 1.21 7.91 8.49
N SER A 105 2.20 8.67 8.95
CA SER A 105 2.01 9.67 10.01
C SER A 105 1.00 10.75 9.66
N ALA A 106 0.94 11.20 8.40
CA ALA A 106 -0.05 12.20 7.99
C ALA A 106 -1.46 11.63 7.99
N TRP A 107 -1.64 10.38 7.58
CA TRP A 107 -2.93 9.69 7.64
C TRP A 107 -3.39 9.48 9.08
N ASP A 108 -2.49 9.11 9.98
CA ASP A 108 -2.81 8.94 11.39
C ASP A 108 -3.22 10.25 12.06
N ARG A 109 -2.54 11.36 11.75
CA ARG A 109 -2.96 12.69 12.20
C ARG A 109 -4.33 13.07 11.65
N MET A 110 -4.54 12.86 10.34
CA MET A 110 -5.80 13.16 9.67
C MET A 110 -6.98 12.39 10.30
N LYS A 111 -6.84 11.08 10.52
CA LYS A 111 -7.85 10.25 11.22
C LYS A 111 -8.14 10.77 12.62
N LYS A 112 -7.10 11.12 13.38
CA LYS A 112 -7.24 11.63 14.76
C LYS A 112 -8.01 12.95 14.80
N GLN A 113 -7.66 13.89 13.94
CA GLN A 113 -8.34 15.19 13.84
C GLN A 113 -9.77 15.05 13.33
N ALA A 114 -10.03 14.16 12.38
CA ALA A 114 -11.38 13.86 11.90
C ALA A 114 -12.25 13.30 13.03
N ALA A 115 -11.73 12.38 13.85
CA ALA A 115 -12.43 11.85 15.02
C ALA A 115 -12.69 12.92 16.11
N GLN A 116 -11.91 14.00 16.14
CA GLN A 116 -12.10 15.14 17.03
C GLN A 116 -13.13 16.15 16.50
N GLY A 117 -13.54 16.02 15.24
CA GLY A 117 -14.44 16.96 14.58
C GLY A 117 -13.76 18.24 14.11
N ASP A 118 -12.46 18.19 13.86
CA ASP A 118 -11.70 19.33 13.34
C ASP A 118 -12.28 19.79 12.00
N LYS A 119 -12.24 21.11 11.79
CA LYS A 119 -12.89 21.78 10.67
C LYS A 119 -11.92 22.68 9.92
N PHE A 120 -12.24 22.93 8.66
CA PHE A 120 -11.53 23.86 7.79
C PHE A 120 -12.54 24.66 6.96
N GLN A 121 -12.06 25.73 6.33
CA GLN A 121 -12.87 26.58 5.46
C GLN A 121 -12.39 26.48 4.02
N VAL A 122 -13.34 26.55 3.09
CA VAL A 122 -13.11 26.54 1.64
C VAL A 122 -13.83 27.75 1.05
N GLU A 123 -13.19 28.45 0.12
CA GLU A 123 -13.84 29.53 -0.60
C GLU A 123 -14.67 28.97 -1.76
N GLU A 124 -15.97 29.21 -1.74
CA GLU A 124 -16.92 28.82 -2.78
C GLU A 124 -17.74 30.02 -3.22
N GLY A 125 -17.54 30.46 -4.47
CA GLY A 125 -18.28 31.60 -5.02
C GLY A 125 -18.13 32.90 -4.21
N GLY A 126 -16.97 33.12 -3.58
CA GLY A 126 -16.69 34.29 -2.73
C GLY A 126 -17.24 34.19 -1.30
N THR A 127 -17.74 33.02 -0.89
CA THR A 127 -18.18 32.74 0.48
C THR A 127 -17.28 31.69 1.13
N GLN A 128 -16.96 31.86 2.41
CA GLN A 128 -16.24 30.83 3.17
C GLN A 128 -17.24 29.80 3.71
N VAL A 129 -17.11 28.56 3.25
CA VAL A 129 -17.94 27.43 3.68
C VAL A 129 -17.12 26.53 4.60
N GLU A 130 -17.71 26.13 5.73
CA GLU A 130 -17.06 25.29 6.73
C GLU A 130 -17.37 23.81 6.47
N TYR A 131 -16.32 22.98 6.47
CA TYR A 131 -16.39 21.52 6.30
C TYR A 131 -15.66 20.82 7.44
N THR A 132 -16.02 19.57 7.73
CA THR A 132 -15.27 18.73 8.66
C THR A 132 -14.21 17.92 7.92
N LEU A 133 -13.13 17.56 8.62
CA LEU A 133 -12.11 16.67 8.05
C LEU A 133 -12.68 15.28 7.70
N ALA A 134 -13.74 14.84 8.37
CA ALA A 134 -14.46 13.61 8.03
C ALA A 134 -15.18 13.73 6.66
N ASP A 135 -15.80 14.87 6.38
CA ASP A 135 -16.42 15.14 5.07
C ASP A 135 -15.38 15.09 3.95
N ALA A 136 -14.19 15.64 4.19
CA ALA A 136 -13.09 15.63 3.22
C ALA A 136 -12.59 14.20 2.91
N ILE A 137 -12.45 13.36 3.93
CA ILE A 137 -12.10 11.94 3.75
C ILE A 137 -13.17 11.25 2.91
N ALA A 138 -14.45 11.46 3.26
CA ALA A 138 -15.58 10.83 2.58
C ALA A 138 -15.71 11.27 1.11
N SER A 139 -15.26 12.48 0.76
CA SER A 139 -15.24 12.99 -0.62
C SER A 139 -13.99 12.57 -1.41
N GLY A 140 -13.12 11.73 -0.85
CA GLY A 140 -11.92 11.22 -1.52
C GLY A 140 -10.66 12.06 -1.34
N THR A 141 -10.70 13.16 -0.59
CA THR A 141 -9.50 13.87 -0.14
C THR A 141 -8.92 13.13 1.07
N SER A 142 -8.31 11.98 0.81
CA SER A 142 -7.75 11.09 1.82
C SER A 142 -6.25 10.94 1.65
N LEU A 143 -5.56 10.65 2.75
CA LEU A 143 -4.15 10.24 2.75
C LEU A 143 -4.01 8.76 3.11
N ASN A 144 -5.06 7.95 2.95
CA ASN A 144 -5.03 6.51 3.19
C ASN A 144 -4.24 5.78 2.09
N PRO A 145 -3.05 5.19 2.35
CA PRO A 145 -2.24 4.56 1.30
C PRO A 145 -2.93 3.39 0.59
N GLU A 146 -3.74 2.60 1.32
CA GLU A 146 -4.47 1.45 0.75
C GLU A 146 -5.41 1.86 -0.39
N ALA A 147 -6.04 3.04 -0.25
CA ALA A 147 -6.97 3.56 -1.25
C ALA A 147 -6.28 3.92 -2.58
N TYR A 148 -4.97 4.12 -2.58
CA TYR A 148 -4.21 4.52 -3.77
C TYR A 148 -3.29 3.43 -4.31
N LEU A 149 -2.78 2.55 -3.42
CA LEU A 149 -1.80 1.52 -3.76
C LEU A 149 -2.40 0.13 -4.01
N PHE A 150 -3.73 0.00 -3.86
CA PHE A 150 -4.50 -1.18 -4.25
C PHE A 150 -5.60 -0.77 -5.24
N ALA A 151 -5.40 -1.00 -6.53
CA ALA A 151 -6.38 -0.66 -7.55
C ALA A 151 -7.18 -1.88 -8.01
N SER A 152 -6.51 -2.96 -8.42
CA SER A 152 -7.18 -4.15 -8.93
C SER A 152 -6.79 -5.45 -8.23
N THR A 153 -7.55 -6.49 -8.53
CA THR A 153 -7.26 -7.85 -8.07
C THR A 153 -6.10 -8.44 -8.87
N ILE A 154 -5.14 -9.07 -8.20
CA ILE A 154 -3.92 -9.59 -8.84
C ILE A 154 -4.01 -11.06 -9.26
N ASP A 155 -5.08 -11.76 -8.88
CA ASP A 155 -5.32 -13.18 -9.18
C ASP A 155 -5.88 -13.44 -10.59
N SER A 156 -6.14 -12.40 -11.38
CA SER A 156 -6.51 -12.46 -12.79
C SER A 156 -6.10 -11.19 -13.53
N ASP A 157 -5.94 -11.25 -14.86
CA ASP A 157 -5.67 -10.07 -15.69
C ASP A 157 -6.96 -9.26 -15.93
N VAL A 158 -7.18 -8.20 -15.15
CA VAL A 158 -8.32 -7.27 -15.35
C VAL A 158 -8.07 -6.14 -16.34
N TRP A 159 -6.81 -5.83 -16.66
CA TRP A 159 -6.48 -4.71 -17.56
C TRP A 159 -6.54 -5.15 -19.03
N GLU A 160 -6.33 -6.45 -19.30
CA GLU A 160 -6.44 -7.06 -20.64
C GLU A 160 -5.61 -6.30 -21.70
N ASN A 161 -4.48 -5.72 -21.29
CA ASN A 161 -3.58 -5.00 -22.17
C ASN A 161 -3.04 -5.92 -23.29
N ASP A 162 -2.74 -5.36 -24.45
CA ASP A 162 -2.12 -6.09 -25.58
C ASP A 162 -0.84 -5.37 -26.05
N PRO A 163 0.37 -5.94 -25.82
CA PRO A 163 0.61 -7.21 -25.13
C PRO A 163 0.30 -7.12 -23.62
N SER A 164 -0.10 -8.25 -23.02
CA SER A 164 -0.41 -8.29 -21.58
C SER A 164 0.82 -7.99 -20.75
N ASP A 165 0.64 -7.09 -19.78
CA ASP A 165 1.60 -6.73 -18.74
C ASP A 165 1.32 -7.47 -17.42
N TRP A 166 0.29 -8.32 -17.37
CA TRP A 166 -0.01 -9.17 -16.22
C TRP A 166 0.94 -10.38 -16.12
N VAL A 167 1.25 -10.79 -14.89
CA VAL A 167 1.98 -12.02 -14.59
C VAL A 167 1.26 -12.76 -13.47
N ALA A 168 1.16 -14.09 -13.57
CA ALA A 168 0.56 -14.88 -12.51
C ALA A 168 1.35 -14.73 -11.18
N PRO A 169 0.69 -14.36 -10.07
CA PRO A 169 1.33 -14.30 -8.76
C PRO A 169 1.91 -15.66 -8.38
N SER A 170 3.17 -15.69 -7.96
CA SER A 170 3.84 -16.90 -7.50
C SER A 170 4.93 -16.57 -6.49
N ALA A 171 5.12 -17.45 -5.52
CA ALA A 171 6.24 -17.38 -4.61
C ALA A 171 6.74 -18.76 -4.22
N SER A 172 8.05 -18.90 -4.13
CA SER A 172 8.68 -20.18 -3.82
C SER A 172 10.02 -20.03 -3.11
N PHE A 173 10.34 -21.05 -2.32
CA PHE A 173 11.64 -21.19 -1.66
C PHE A 173 12.49 -22.27 -2.35
N ASP A 174 13.65 -21.88 -2.88
CA ASP A 174 14.65 -22.80 -3.41
C ASP A 174 15.69 -23.10 -2.33
N GLU A 175 15.67 -24.33 -1.80
CA GLU A 175 16.61 -24.78 -0.78
C GLU A 175 18.05 -24.88 -1.30
N GLN A 176 18.23 -25.27 -2.57
CA GLN A 176 19.55 -25.47 -3.15
C GLN A 176 20.22 -24.13 -3.45
N ALA A 177 19.47 -23.19 -4.01
CA ALA A 177 19.94 -21.83 -4.27
C ALA A 177 19.94 -20.96 -3.00
N GLY A 178 19.20 -21.36 -1.96
CA GLY A 178 18.99 -20.58 -0.75
C GLY A 178 18.24 -19.28 -1.05
N THR A 179 17.25 -19.33 -1.95
CA THR A 179 16.51 -18.14 -2.39
C THR A 179 15.03 -18.24 -2.08
N LEU A 180 14.43 -17.10 -1.70
CA LEU A 180 12.98 -16.93 -1.60
C LEU A 180 12.57 -15.90 -2.66
N THR A 181 11.77 -16.33 -3.63
CA THR A 181 11.38 -15.52 -4.78
C THR A 181 9.89 -15.20 -4.71
N PHE A 182 9.54 -13.95 -5.00
CA PHE A 182 8.17 -13.48 -5.21
C PHE A 182 8.06 -12.87 -6.60
N THR A 183 7.02 -13.23 -7.33
CA THR A 183 6.63 -12.61 -8.60
C THR A 183 5.15 -12.27 -8.53
N PHE A 184 4.76 -11.04 -8.83
CA PHE A 184 3.36 -10.63 -8.86
C PHE A 184 3.17 -9.37 -9.71
N PRO A 185 1.96 -9.16 -10.26
CA PRO A 185 1.60 -7.90 -10.89
C PRO A 185 1.16 -6.91 -9.79
N TRP A 186 1.44 -5.64 -9.98
CA TRP A 186 1.05 -4.58 -9.05
C TRP A 186 0.60 -3.34 -9.80
N ASP A 187 -0.45 -2.69 -9.32
CA ASP A 187 -1.02 -1.50 -9.90
C ASP A 187 -1.49 -0.50 -8.83
N HIS A 188 -1.89 0.69 -9.26
CA HIS A 188 -2.33 1.80 -8.40
C HIS A 188 -3.44 2.60 -9.07
N THR A 189 -4.14 3.47 -8.34
CA THR A 189 -5.43 4.07 -8.78
C THR A 189 -5.39 4.71 -10.17
N ASN A 190 -4.32 5.44 -10.52
CA ASN A 190 -4.18 6.09 -11.83
C ASN A 190 -3.22 5.36 -12.80
N SER A 191 -2.87 4.10 -12.51
CA SER A 191 -2.16 3.27 -13.47
C SER A 191 -3.04 2.92 -14.68
N SER A 192 -2.44 2.48 -15.78
CA SER A 192 -3.15 1.99 -16.98
C SER A 192 -2.79 0.54 -17.32
N GLY A 193 -2.35 -0.22 -16.31
CA GLY A 193 -1.75 -1.53 -16.47
C GLY A 193 -0.92 -1.92 -15.25
N TYR A 194 -0.26 -3.08 -15.33
CA TYR A 194 0.53 -3.62 -14.23
C TYR A 194 2.01 -3.26 -14.33
N THR A 195 2.61 -2.99 -13.18
CA THR A 195 4.05 -3.15 -12.96
C THR A 195 4.31 -4.60 -12.53
N GLN A 196 5.16 -5.31 -13.27
CA GLN A 196 5.59 -6.66 -12.88
C GLN A 196 6.70 -6.57 -11.83
N ILE A 197 6.43 -7.10 -10.64
CA ILE A 197 7.37 -7.12 -9.52
C ILE A 197 8.00 -8.51 -9.44
N GLN A 198 9.34 -8.56 -9.41
CA GLN A 198 10.10 -9.75 -9.05
C GLN A 198 11.10 -9.40 -7.94
N VAL A 199 11.02 -10.15 -6.85
CA VAL A 199 11.90 -9.97 -5.69
C VAL A 199 12.55 -11.29 -5.33
N VAL A 200 13.87 -11.28 -5.22
CA VAL A 200 14.66 -12.46 -4.83
C VAL A 200 15.44 -12.12 -3.56
N TYR A 201 15.10 -12.82 -2.47
CA TYR A 201 15.92 -12.84 -1.28
C TYR A 201 16.93 -13.97 -1.39
N THR A 202 18.17 -13.69 -1.00
CA THR A 202 19.23 -14.71 -0.91
C THR A 202 19.67 -14.85 0.53
N LEU A 203 19.61 -16.07 1.05
CA LEU A 203 20.14 -16.41 2.36
C LEU A 203 21.66 -16.20 2.35
N LYS A 204 22.14 -15.29 3.21
CA LYS A 204 23.57 -15.20 3.47
C LYS A 204 23.98 -16.37 4.35
N THR A 205 24.64 -17.37 3.75
CA THR A 205 25.36 -18.37 4.53
C THR A 205 26.51 -17.65 5.24
N SER A 206 26.47 -17.67 6.57
CA SER A 206 27.63 -17.27 7.38
C SER A 206 28.73 -18.30 7.12
N LYS A 207 29.86 -17.88 6.54
CA LYS A 207 31.08 -18.69 6.49
C LYS A 207 31.78 -18.63 7.84
#